data_AF-A0A6P0N4Z3-F1
#
_entry.id   AF-A0A6P0N4Z3-F1
#
_cell.length_a   1.000
_cell.length_b   1.000
_cell.length_c   1.000
_cell.angle_alpha   90.00
_cell.angle_beta   90.00
_cell.angle_gamma   90.00
#
_symmetry.space_group_name_H-M   'P 1'
#
loop_
_entity.id
_entity.type
_entity.pdbx_description
1 polymer ?
#
loop_
_entity_poly.entity_id
_entity_poly.type
_entity_poly.pdbx_seq_one_letter_code
_entity_poly.pdbx_strand_id
1 'polypeptide(L)'
;STNDPTAHAEIVAIRDACKVLQTFQLTGCELYTSCEPCPMCLGAIYWARLDKVYYANTKADAAQIGFDDQFIYEELDLPISDRKLPIIQLMRDEALRAFQEWQEKTDKVEY
;
A
#
# COMPACT_ATOMS: atom_id res chain seq x y z
N SER A 1 18.55 -3.08 10.14
CA SER A 1 17.41 -2.53 9.38
C SER A 1 17.94 -1.48 8.41
N THR A 2 17.34 -1.33 7.23
CA THR A 2 17.76 -0.36 6.20
C THR A 2 17.40 1.09 6.52
N ASN A 3 16.93 1.37 7.75
CA ASN A 3 16.33 2.65 8.15
C ASN A 3 15.17 3.10 7.24
N ASP A 4 14.42 2.15 6.66
CA ASP A 4 13.23 2.39 5.85
C ASP A 4 12.02 1.72 6.53
N PRO A 5 11.08 2.48 7.11
CA PRO A 5 9.88 1.91 7.74
C PRO A 5 8.92 1.28 6.73
N THR A 6 9.08 1.56 5.43
CA THR A 6 8.29 0.93 4.36
C THR A 6 8.85 -0.42 3.93
N ALA A 7 10.04 -0.81 4.39
CA ALA A 7 10.74 -2.04 3.98
C ALA A 7 10.18 -3.31 4.65
N HIS A 8 8.85 -3.47 4.62
CA HIS A 8 8.16 -4.71 4.95
C HIS A 8 8.49 -5.79 3.91
N ALA A 9 8.33 -7.06 4.29
CA ALA A 9 8.71 -8.20 3.45
C ALA A 9 8.01 -8.17 2.08
N GLU A 10 6.72 -7.85 2.06
CA GLU A 10 5.89 -7.74 0.86
C GLU A 10 6.34 -6.58 -0.03
N ILE A 11 6.66 -5.43 0.56
CA ILE A 11 7.13 -4.25 -0.18
C ILE A 11 8.48 -4.53 -0.84
N VAL A 12 9.42 -5.15 -0.10
CA VAL A 12 10.73 -5.49 -0.64
C VAL A 12 10.60 -6.52 -1.75
N ALA A 13 9.77 -7.56 -1.56
CA ALA A 13 9.53 -8.58 -2.58
C ALA A 13 8.91 -7.99 -3.86
N ILE A 14 7.90 -7.12 -3.74
CA ILE A 14 7.29 -6.43 -4.88
C ILE A 14 8.32 -5.55 -5.60
N ARG A 15 9.08 -4.73 -4.85
CA ARG A 15 10.11 -3.85 -5.42
C ARG A 15 11.16 -4.64 -6.20
N ASP A 16 11.61 -5.76 -5.67
CA ASP A 16 12.65 -6.58 -6.30
C ASP A 16 12.09 -7.35 -7.51
N ALA A 17 10.87 -7.88 -7.45
CA ALA A 17 10.21 -8.49 -8.60
C ALA A 17 10.02 -7.50 -9.76
N CYS A 18 9.54 -6.29 -9.48
CA CYS A 18 9.39 -5.22 -10.47
C CYS A 18 10.73 -4.85 -11.14
N LYS A 19 11.83 -4.79 -10.38
CA LYS A 19 13.18 -4.55 -10.95
C LYS A 19 13.62 -5.68 -11.87
N VAL A 20 13.44 -6.93 -11.46
CA VAL A 20 13.85 -8.11 -12.23
C VAL A 20 13.07 -8.20 -13.53
N LEU A 21 11.76 -7.97 -13.48
CA LEU A 21 10.87 -8.06 -14.64
C LEU A 21 10.79 -6.75 -15.45
N GLN A 22 11.48 -5.69 -15.00
CA GLN A 22 11.50 -4.36 -15.61
C GLN A 22 10.10 -3.81 -15.90
N THR A 23 9.19 -4.01 -14.95
CA THR A 23 7.77 -3.61 -15.02
C THR A 23 7.33 -3.02 -13.69
N PHE A 24 6.26 -2.25 -13.69
CA PHE A 24 5.58 -1.78 -12.47
C PHE A 24 4.30 -2.58 -12.16
N GLN A 25 3.96 -3.55 -13.00
CA GLN A 25 2.82 -4.46 -12.85
C GLN A 25 3.29 -5.91 -12.75
N LEU A 26 2.74 -6.64 -11.78
CA LEU A 26 3.03 -8.05 -11.47
C LEU A 26 1.82 -8.95 -11.78
N THR A 27 1.01 -8.59 -12.77
CA THR A 27 -0.08 -9.45 -13.26
C THR A 27 0.45 -10.81 -13.72
N GLY A 28 -0.25 -11.88 -13.37
CA GLY A 28 0.23 -13.25 -13.57
C GLY A 28 1.16 -13.77 -12.47
N CYS A 29 1.52 -12.94 -11.49
CA CYS A 29 2.31 -13.36 -10.33
C CYS A 29 1.41 -13.56 -9.09
N GLU A 30 1.82 -14.48 -8.22
CA GLU A 30 1.21 -14.71 -6.91
C GLU A 30 2.22 -14.35 -5.81
N LEU A 31 1.74 -13.76 -4.71
CA LEU A 31 2.56 -13.42 -3.56
C LEU A 31 2.32 -14.41 -2.42
N TYR A 32 3.42 -14.86 -1.80
CA TYR A 32 3.40 -15.68 -0.59
C TYR A 32 4.04 -14.88 0.54
N THR A 33 3.31 -14.64 1.61
CA THR A 33 3.78 -13.87 2.78
C THR A 33 3.60 -14.68 4.07
N SER A 34 4.47 -14.46 5.05
CA SER A 34 4.41 -15.17 6.33
C SER A 34 3.30 -14.66 7.25
N CYS A 35 2.75 -13.47 7.00
CA CYS A 35 1.67 -12.88 7.79
C CYS A 35 0.68 -12.16 6.85
N GLU A 36 -0.59 -12.08 7.26
CA GLU A 36 -1.62 -11.26 6.61
C GLU A 36 -1.06 -9.84 6.37
N PRO A 37 -1.12 -9.31 5.14
CA PRO A 37 -0.53 -8.01 4.83
C PRO A 37 -1.15 -6.88 5.66
N CYS A 38 -0.30 -6.04 6.25
CA CYS A 38 -0.72 -4.78 6.87
C CYS A 38 -1.33 -3.84 5.81
N PRO A 39 -2.04 -2.77 6.19
CA PRO A 39 -2.71 -1.90 5.22
C PRO A 39 -1.78 -1.27 4.15
N MET A 40 -0.54 -0.94 4.51
CA MET A 40 0.46 -0.46 3.56
C MET A 40 0.79 -1.54 2.51
N CYS A 41 1.05 -2.77 2.96
CA CYS A 41 1.41 -3.88 2.09
C CYS A 41 0.23 -4.32 1.22
N LEU A 42 -0.98 -4.34 1.79
CA LEU A 42 -2.21 -4.60 1.04
C LEU A 42 -2.40 -3.57 -0.09
N GLY A 43 -2.22 -2.28 0.20
CA GLY A 43 -2.27 -1.24 -0.82
C GLY A 43 -1.24 -1.46 -1.93
N ALA A 44 0.00 -1.78 -1.57
CA ALA A 44 1.06 -2.06 -2.55
C ALA A 44 0.76 -3.27 -3.43
N ILE A 45 0.16 -4.33 -2.87
CA ILE A 45 -0.27 -5.52 -3.61
C ILE A 45 -1.32 -5.14 -4.67
N TYR A 46 -2.32 -4.33 -4.32
CA TYR A 46 -3.31 -3.86 -5.27
C TYR A 46 -2.69 -2.98 -6.36
N TRP A 47 -1.78 -2.06 -6.01
CA TRP A 47 -1.08 -1.22 -6.99
C TRP A 47 -0.19 -2.04 -7.94
N ALA A 48 0.41 -3.12 -7.46
CA ALA A 48 1.23 -4.03 -8.26
C ALA A 48 0.41 -5.05 -9.07
N ARG A 49 -0.92 -5.10 -8.91
CA ARG A 49 -1.84 -5.98 -9.66
C ARG A 49 -1.46 -7.47 -9.64
N LEU A 50 -1.03 -7.95 -8.47
CA LEU A 50 -0.83 -9.39 -8.23
C LEU A 50 -2.17 -10.14 -8.34
N ASP A 51 -2.13 -11.36 -8.86
CA ASP A 51 -3.34 -12.15 -9.10
C ASP A 51 -3.88 -12.79 -7.80
N LYS A 52 -2.98 -13.10 -6.86
CA LYS A 52 -3.34 -13.76 -5.60
C LYS A 52 -2.29 -13.54 -4.51
N VAL A 53 -2.74 -13.59 -3.26
CA VAL A 53 -1.91 -13.59 -2.06
C VAL A 53 -2.24 -14.81 -1.20
N TYR A 54 -1.21 -15.50 -0.75
CA TYR A 54 -1.30 -16.53 0.30
C TYR A 54 -0.57 -16.02 1.54
N TYR A 55 -1.17 -16.21 2.71
CA TYR A 55 -0.60 -15.80 3.98
C TYR A 55 -0.74 -16.91 5.03
N ALA A 56 0.16 -16.91 6.03
CA ALA A 56 0.17 -17.91 7.11
C ALA A 56 -0.39 -17.37 8.43
N ASN A 57 0.32 -16.44 9.08
CA ASN A 57 -0.14 -15.81 10.34
C ASN A 57 -1.16 -14.70 10.05
N THR A 58 -1.98 -14.36 11.04
CA THR A 58 -3.00 -13.30 10.93
C THR A 58 -2.50 -11.98 11.51
N LYS A 59 -3.16 -10.87 11.18
CA LYS A 59 -2.90 -9.57 11.83
C LYS A 59 -3.10 -9.59 13.34
N ALA A 60 -3.97 -10.49 13.84
CA ALA A 60 -4.16 -10.68 15.28
C ALA A 60 -2.94 -11.34 15.94
N ASP A 61 -2.29 -12.28 15.25
CA ASP A 61 -1.04 -12.89 15.71
C ASP A 61 0.09 -11.85 15.76
N ALA A 62 0.17 -10.98 14.75
CA ALA A 62 1.12 -9.86 14.72
C ALA A 62 0.86 -8.85 15.86
N ALA A 63 -0.41 -8.51 16.11
CA ALA A 63 -0.80 -7.60 17.17
C ALA A 63 -0.45 -8.13 18.58
N GLN A 64 -0.58 -9.44 18.80
CA GLN A 64 -0.24 -10.07 20.09
C GLN A 64 1.24 -9.92 20.47
N ILE A 65 2.13 -9.75 19.49
CA ILE A 65 3.57 -9.56 19.72
C ILE A 65 4.01 -8.10 19.58
N GLY A 66 3.06 -7.16 19.55
CA GLY A 66 3.32 -5.73 19.61
C GLY A 66 3.49 -5.03 18.27
N PHE A 67 3.06 -5.63 17.16
CA PHE A 67 2.94 -4.92 15.89
C PHE A 67 1.60 -4.19 15.75
N ASP A 68 1.61 -3.09 15.00
CA ASP A 68 0.47 -2.17 14.87
C ASP A 68 -0.48 -2.54 13.71
N ASP A 69 -0.31 -3.69 13.06
CA ASP A 69 -1.07 -4.10 11.87
C ASP A 69 -2.58 -3.94 12.07
N GLN A 70 -3.11 -4.49 13.16
CA GLN A 70 -4.52 -4.42 13.52
C GLN A 70 -4.96 -2.97 13.83
N PHE A 71 -4.14 -2.21 14.55
CA PHE A 71 -4.43 -0.82 14.89
C PHE A 71 -4.55 0.06 13.63
N ILE A 72 -3.69 -0.13 12.64
CA ILE A 72 -3.74 0.66 11.40
C ILE A 72 -5.00 0.30 10.59
N TYR A 73 -5.44 -0.96 10.59
CA TYR A 73 -6.73 -1.32 9.99
C TYR A 73 -7.90 -0.60 10.68
N GLU A 74 -7.91 -0.55 12.01
CA GLU A 74 -8.95 0.15 12.77
C GLU A 74 -8.98 1.66 12.47
N GLU A 75 -7.82 2.31 12.31
CA GLU A 75 -7.75 3.72 11.90
C GLU A 75 -8.34 3.97 10.51
N LEU A 76 -8.29 2.99 9.59
CA LEU A 76 -8.86 3.13 8.26
C LEU A 76 -10.39 3.13 8.28
N ASP A 77 -11.01 2.39 9.20
CA ASP A 77 -12.47 2.31 9.36
C ASP A 77 -13.07 3.58 9.97
N LEU A 78 -12.25 4.43 10.60
CA LEU A 78 -12.69 5.69 11.17
C LEU A 78 -12.89 6.78 10.10
N PRO A 79 -13.89 7.68 10.27
CA PRO A 79 -13.92 8.95 9.54
C PRO A 79 -12.59 9.68 9.69
N ILE A 80 -12.16 10.40 8.64
CA ILE A 80 -10.88 11.11 8.64
C ILE A 80 -10.72 12.07 9.83
N SER A 81 -11.82 12.69 10.28
CA SER A 81 -11.86 13.59 11.44
C SER A 81 -11.57 12.90 12.78
N ASP A 82 -11.77 11.58 12.84
CA ASP A 82 -11.79 10.81 14.09
C ASP A 82 -10.51 9.95 14.24
N ARG A 83 -9.65 9.93 13.23
CA ARG A 83 -8.35 9.25 13.26
C ARG A 83 -7.41 9.87 14.29
N LYS A 84 -6.59 9.05 14.94
CA LYS A 84 -5.58 9.50 15.90
C LYS A 84 -4.52 10.39 15.25
N LEU A 85 -4.17 10.12 13.99
CA LEU A 85 -3.33 11.01 13.21
C LEU A 85 -4.20 12.13 12.61
N PRO A 86 -4.00 13.40 12.96
CA PRO A 86 -4.77 14.49 12.39
C PRO A 86 -4.46 14.62 10.89
N ILE A 87 -5.47 14.39 10.04
CA ILE A 87 -5.38 14.55 8.59
C ILE A 87 -6.29 15.72 8.19
N ILE A 88 -5.67 16.85 7.84
CA ILE A 88 -6.38 18.11 7.58
C ILE A 88 -6.37 18.39 6.08
N GLN A 89 -7.55 18.54 5.47
CA GLN A 89 -7.69 18.93 4.07
C GLN A 89 -7.48 20.45 3.90
N LEU A 90 -6.64 20.85 2.95
CA LEU A 90 -6.36 22.25 2.62
C LEU A 90 -6.34 22.44 1.10
N MET A 91 -6.76 23.63 0.63
CA MET A 91 -6.63 24.09 -0.77
C MET A 91 -7.17 23.10 -1.83
N ARG A 92 -8.33 22.50 -1.56
CA ARG A 92 -8.91 21.46 -2.43
C ARG A 92 -9.12 21.97 -3.85
N ASP A 93 -9.69 23.17 -4.00
CA ASP A 93 -10.10 23.68 -5.31
C ASP A 93 -8.88 24.05 -6.18
N GLU A 94 -7.80 24.56 -5.57
CA GLU A 94 -6.53 24.80 -6.23
C GLU A 94 -5.83 23.49 -6.61
N ALA A 95 -5.88 22.49 -5.73
CA ALA A 95 -5.24 21.20 -5.94
C ALA A 95 -5.87 20.39 -7.10
N LEU A 96 -7.16 20.61 -7.40
CA LEU A 96 -7.86 19.95 -8.52
C LEU A 96 -7.16 20.19 -9.87
N ARG A 97 -6.42 21.29 -10.02
CA ARG A 97 -5.66 21.59 -11.22
C ARG A 97 -4.66 20.49 -11.58
N ALA A 98 -3.99 19.87 -10.59
CA ALA A 98 -3.05 18.78 -10.86
C ALA A 98 -3.74 17.56 -11.49
N PHE A 99 -4.99 17.28 -11.10
CA PHE A 99 -5.77 16.20 -11.71
C PHE A 99 -6.29 16.56 -13.10
N GLN A 100 -6.62 17.83 -13.35
CA GLN A 100 -6.97 18.30 -14.70
C GLN A 100 -5.77 18.17 -15.65
N GLU A 101 -4.57 18.59 -15.22
CA GLU A 101 -3.34 18.44 -16.00
C GLU A 101 -3.03 16.97 -16.30
N TRP A 102 -3.20 16.07 -15.32
CA TRP A 102 -3.09 14.63 -15.56
C TRP A 102 -4.16 14.09 -16.52
N GLN A 103 -5.39 14.61 -16.45
CA GLN A 103 -6.49 14.19 -17.32
C GLN A 103 -6.20 14.56 -18.79
N GLU A 104 -5.66 15.76 -19.02
CA GLU A 104 -5.34 16.30 -20.35
C GLU A 104 -4.04 15.74 -20.94
N LYS A 105 -3.14 15.20 -20.11
CA LYS A 105 -1.89 14.58 -20.56
C LYS A 105 -2.16 13.40 -21.49
N THR A 106 -1.61 13.45 -22.71
CA THR A 106 -1.85 12.47 -23.78
C THR A 106 -0.86 11.31 -23.78
N ASP A 107 0.32 11.50 -23.19
CA ASP A 107 1.42 10.54 -23.07
C ASP A 107 1.54 9.95 -21.64
N LYS A 108 0.44 9.94 -20.89
CA LYS A 108 0.43 9.41 -19.53
C LYS A 108 0.43 7.89 -19.50
N VAL A 109 1.09 7.34 -18.48
CA VAL A 109 1.04 5.91 -18.15
C VAL A 109 -0.01 5.73 -17.06
N GLU A 110 -1.01 4.89 -17.32
CA GLU A 110 -2.05 4.55 -16.35
C GLU A 110 -1.56 3.53 -15.32
N TYR A 111 -2.12 3.58 -14.11
CA TYR A 111 -1.73 2.77 -12.96
C TYR A 111 -2.86 1.84 -12.53
#